data_AF-A0AAN4Z9Y9-F1
#
_entry.id   AF-A0AAN4Z9Y9-F1
#
_cell.length_a   1.000
_cell.length_b   1.000
_cell.length_c   1.000
_cell.angle_alpha   90.00
_cell.angle_beta   90.00
_cell.angle_gamma   90.00
#
_symmetry.space_group_name_H-M   'P 1'
#
loop_
_entity.id
_entity.type
_entity.pdbx_description
1 polymer ?
#
loop_
_entity_poly.entity_id
_entity_poly.type
_entity_poly.pdbx_seq_one_letter_code
_entity_poly.pdbx_strand_id
1 'polypeptide(L)'
;MPSSASGSAPATFLHKVIAAVSFAALIHAAYSAAQHRLYLRLTEQPFTALPADIVAQTLASLIFLCWACTHVAGAFQPIRADIANGRRKWDDVGSCLSFVTFEHRAKALSPTYALDSGRAFAV
;
A
#
# COMPACT_ATOMS: atom_id res chain seq x y z
N MET A 1 24.85 0.26 8.48
CA MET A 1 24.28 -0.90 7.77
C MET A 1 22.79 -0.67 7.57
N PRO A 2 22.23 -1.00 6.38
CA PRO A 2 21.45 -0.05 5.60
C PRO A 2 20.05 0.22 6.15
N SER A 3 19.73 1.52 6.15
CA SER A 3 18.41 2.13 6.16
C SER A 3 17.45 1.41 5.20
N SER A 4 16.39 0.82 5.75
CA SER A 4 15.26 0.27 4.98
C SER A 4 14.00 1.11 5.24
N ALA A 5 14.15 2.43 5.32
CA ALA A 5 13.06 3.37 5.37
C ALA A 5 13.06 4.19 4.08
N SER A 6 11.89 4.31 3.46
CA SER A 6 11.56 5.28 2.40
C SER A 6 12.27 5.08 1.05
N GLY A 7 11.74 4.18 0.21
CA GLY A 7 12.21 4.07 -1.18
C GLY A 7 11.32 3.36 -2.21
N SER A 8 10.09 2.91 -1.90
CA SER A 8 9.27 2.11 -2.83
C SER A 8 7.93 2.73 -3.24
N ALA A 9 7.73 4.04 -3.02
CA ALA A 9 6.54 4.74 -3.49
C ALA A 9 6.27 4.59 -5.01
N PRO A 10 7.26 4.71 -5.93
CA PRO A 10 6.98 4.56 -7.35
C PRO A 10 6.70 3.10 -7.75
N ALA A 11 7.36 2.14 -7.09
CA ALA A 11 7.20 0.72 -7.41
C ALA A 11 5.79 0.23 -7.07
N THR A 12 5.26 0.54 -5.89
CA THR A 12 3.89 0.12 -5.53
C THR A 12 2.82 0.84 -6.35
N PHE A 13 3.07 2.10 -6.73
CA PHE A 13 2.20 2.84 -7.64
C PHE A 13 2.12 2.18 -9.02
N LEU A 14 3.26 1.74 -9.58
CA LEU A 14 3.29 1.05 -10.86
C LEU A 14 2.45 -0.24 -10.85
N HIS A 15 2.56 -1.07 -9.82
CA HIS A 15 1.74 -2.30 -9.71
C HIS A 15 0.25 -1.99 -9.61
N LYS A 16 -0.13 -0.90 -8.92
CA LYS A 16 -1.52 -0.43 -8.87
C LYS A 16 -2.02 0.05 -10.24
N VAL A 17 -1.19 0.75 -11.01
CA VAL A 17 -1.52 1.16 -12.38
C VAL A 17 -1.70 -0.06 -13.28
N ILE A 18 -0.79 -1.04 -13.20
CA ILE A 18 -0.88 -2.29 -13.96
C ILE A 18 -2.17 -3.04 -13.59
N ALA A 19 -2.53 -3.12 -12.31
CA ALA A 19 -3.78 -3.72 -11.85
C ALA A 19 -5.01 -3.00 -12.44
N ALA A 20 -5.01 -1.66 -12.42
CA ALA A 20 -6.11 -0.86 -12.97
C ALA A 20 -6.27 -1.05 -14.49
N VAL A 21 -5.15 -1.05 -15.24
CA VAL A 21 -5.16 -1.29 -16.69
C VAL A 21 -5.64 -2.70 -17.02
N SER A 22 -5.19 -3.71 -16.26
CA SER A 22 -5.63 -5.10 -16.45
C SER A 22 -7.13 -5.27 -16.20
N PHE A 23 -7.67 -4.58 -15.18
CA PHE A 23 -9.10 -4.57 -14.90
C PHE A 23 -9.91 -3.88 -16.00
N ALA A 24 -9.44 -2.72 -16.49
CA ALA A 24 -10.06 -2.04 -17.63
C ALA A 24 -10.05 -2.90 -18.90
N ALA A 25 -8.95 -3.61 -19.18
CA ALA A 25 -8.86 -4.55 -20.30
C ALA A 25 -9.83 -5.73 -20.15
N LEU A 26 -10.04 -6.23 -18.94
CA LEU A 26 -11.01 -7.29 -18.66
C LEU A 26 -12.45 -6.81 -18.90
N ILE A 27 -12.77 -5.58 -18.50
CA ILE A 27 -14.08 -4.96 -18.79
C ILE A 27 -14.27 -4.81 -20.31
N HIS A 28 -13.26 -4.35 -21.04
CA HIS A 28 -13.33 -4.24 -22.49
C HIS A 28 -13.60 -5.59 -23.15
N ALA A 29 -12.88 -6.64 -22.74
CA ALA A 29 -13.07 -7.98 -23.27
C ALA A 29 -14.46 -8.55 -22.94
N ALA A 30 -14.98 -8.28 -21.74
CA ALA A 30 -16.34 -8.63 -21.34
C ALA A 30 -17.40 -7.90 -22.19
N TYR A 31 -17.19 -6.61 -22.49
CA TYR A 31 -18.06 -5.83 -23.36
C TYR A 31 -18.06 -6.40 -24.79
N SER A 32 -16.89 -6.69 -25.36
CA SER A 32 -16.78 -7.32 -26.69
C SER A 32 -17.47 -8.68 -26.74
N ALA A 33 -17.33 -9.51 -25.70
CA ALA A 33 -18.02 -10.80 -25.60
C ALA A 33 -19.55 -10.64 -25.51
N ALA A 34 -20.03 -9.70 -24.71
CA ALA A 34 -21.45 -9.42 -24.55
C ALA A 34 -22.09 -8.91 -25.86
N GLN A 35 -21.41 -7.98 -26.54
CA GLN A 35 -21.85 -7.45 -27.84
C GLN A 35 -21.86 -8.55 -28.90
N HIS A 36 -20.84 -9.40 -28.95
CA HIS A 36 -20.80 -10.51 -29.90
C HIS A 36 -21.98 -11.48 -29.70
N ARG A 37 -22.32 -11.78 -28.44
CA ARG A 37 -23.46 -12.63 -28.11
C ARG A 37 -24.80 -11.96 -28.45
N LEU A 38 -24.91 -10.64 -28.31
CA LEU A 38 -26.09 -9.88 -28.73
C LEU A 38 -26.25 -9.85 -30.25
N TYR A 39 -25.14 -9.65 -30.98
CA TYR A 39 -25.12 -9.64 -32.44
C TYR A 39 -25.58 -10.97 -33.04
N LEU A 40 -25.13 -12.10 -32.49
CA LEU A 40 -25.56 -13.43 -32.93
C LEU A 40 -27.04 -13.68 -32.64
N ARG A 41 -27.57 -13.17 -31.52
CA ARG A 41 -29.02 -13.25 -31.20
C ARG A 41 -29.86 -12.43 -32.19
N LEU A 42 -29.38 -11.26 -32.60
CA LEU A 42 -30.09 -10.37 -33.53
C LEU A 42 -30.09 -10.89 -34.98
N THR A 43 -29.08 -11.67 -35.35
CA THR A 43 -28.90 -12.17 -36.73
C THR A 43 -29.40 -13.59 -36.94
N GLU A 44 -30.02 -14.20 -35.91
CA GLU A 44 -30.51 -15.58 -35.89
C GLU A 44 -29.46 -16.63 -36.31
N GLN A 45 -28.17 -16.28 -36.21
CA GLN A 45 -27.06 -17.16 -36.56
C GLN A 45 -26.80 -18.16 -35.42
N PRO A 46 -26.51 -19.45 -35.75
CA PRO A 46 -26.17 -20.44 -34.73
C PRO A 46 -24.87 -20.04 -34.02
N PHE A 47 -24.87 -20.13 -32.69
CA PHE A 47 -23.71 -19.80 -31.85
C PHE A 47 -22.66 -20.91 -32.00
N THR A 48 -21.69 -20.73 -32.90
CA THR A 48 -20.67 -21.75 -33.19
C THR A 48 -19.51 -21.69 -32.20
N ALA A 49 -18.90 -20.51 -32.00
CA ALA A 49 -17.85 -20.29 -31.01
C ALA A 49 -17.62 -18.78 -30.74
N LEU A 50 -17.13 -18.44 -29.55
CA LEU A 50 -16.64 -17.10 -29.26
C LEU A 50 -15.30 -16.89 -30.01
N PRO A 51 -15.05 -15.72 -30.64
CA PRO A 51 -13.80 -15.45 -31.32
C PRO A 51 -12.59 -15.72 -30.42
N ALA A 52 -11.64 -16.52 -30.91
CA ALA A 52 -10.46 -16.95 -30.13
C ALA A 52 -9.65 -15.77 -29.59
N ASP A 53 -9.67 -14.64 -30.30
CA ASP A 53 -9.03 -13.38 -29.89
C ASP A 53 -9.61 -12.82 -28.57
N ILE A 54 -10.94 -12.81 -28.41
CA ILE A 54 -11.60 -12.36 -27.17
C ILE A 54 -11.26 -13.31 -26.01
N VAL A 55 -11.21 -14.61 -26.29
CA VAL A 55 -10.83 -15.62 -25.28
C VAL A 55 -9.36 -15.43 -24.86
N ALA A 56 -8.44 -15.23 -25.80
CA ALA A 56 -7.04 -14.97 -25.51
C ALA A 56 -6.86 -13.67 -24.69
N GLN A 57 -7.57 -12.61 -25.05
CA GLN A 57 -7.52 -11.32 -24.35
C GLN A 57 -8.06 -11.41 -22.91
N THR A 58 -9.15 -12.14 -22.67
CA THR A 58 -9.68 -12.38 -21.31
C THR A 58 -8.71 -13.20 -20.47
N LEU A 59 -8.10 -14.25 -21.03
CA LEU A 59 -7.11 -15.07 -20.33
C LEU A 59 -5.87 -14.27 -19.96
N ALA A 60 -5.32 -13.50 -20.92
CA ALA A 60 -4.14 -12.67 -20.70
C ALA A 60 -4.41 -11.60 -19.62
N SER A 61 -5.51 -10.85 -19.74
CA SER A 61 -5.87 -9.82 -18.76
C SER A 61 -6.11 -10.40 -17.35
N LEU A 62 -6.68 -11.60 -17.25
CA LEU A 62 -6.86 -12.29 -15.97
C LEU A 62 -5.51 -12.68 -15.33
N ILE A 63 -4.60 -13.25 -16.10
CA ILE A 63 -3.26 -13.63 -15.61
C ILE A 63 -2.50 -12.39 -15.13
N PHE A 64 -2.52 -11.30 -15.91
CA PHE A 64 -1.89 -10.04 -15.52
C PHE A 64 -2.52 -9.42 -14.27
N LEU A 65 -3.84 -9.48 -14.13
CA LEU A 65 -4.54 -8.99 -12.94
C LEU A 65 -4.17 -9.79 -11.70
N CYS A 66 -4.14 -11.13 -11.79
CA CYS A 66 -3.70 -12.00 -10.70
C CYS A 66 -2.26 -11.67 -10.28
N TRP A 67 -1.35 -11.53 -11.25
CA TRP A 67 0.04 -11.17 -10.99
C TRP A 67 0.14 -9.80 -10.29
N ALA A 68 -0.56 -8.79 -10.80
CA ALA A 68 -0.56 -7.45 -10.19
C ALA A 68 -1.10 -7.45 -8.76
N CYS A 69 -2.17 -8.19 -8.48
CA CYS A 69 -2.74 -8.33 -7.14
C CYS A 69 -1.75 -8.93 -6.13
N THR A 70 -0.96 -9.92 -6.52
CA THR A 70 0.06 -10.51 -5.63
C THR A 70 1.13 -9.51 -5.23
N HIS A 71 1.53 -8.61 -6.13
CA HIS A 71 2.51 -7.54 -5.82
C HIS A 71 1.91 -6.40 -5.01
N VAL A 72 0.62 -6.10 -5.19
CA VAL A 72 -0.09 -5.07 -4.40
C VAL A 72 -0.32 -5.51 -2.95
N ALA A 73 -0.51 -6.81 -2.70
CA ALA A 73 -0.74 -7.35 -1.34
C ALA A 73 0.44 -7.13 -0.38
N GLY A 74 1.64 -6.82 -0.90
CA GLY A 74 2.81 -6.49 -0.09
C GLY A 74 3.54 -7.71 0.47
N ALA A 75 4.70 -7.47 1.06
CA ALA A 75 5.56 -8.53 1.59
C ALA A 75 5.05 -9.02 2.95
N PHE A 76 5.07 -10.33 3.15
CA PHE A 76 4.76 -10.95 4.44
C PHE A 76 5.67 -10.41 5.53
N GLN A 77 5.08 -10.03 6.65
CA GLN A 77 5.81 -9.63 7.85
C GLN A 77 6.20 -10.87 8.68
N PRO A 78 7.36 -10.87 9.35
CA PRO A 78 7.78 -11.98 10.18
C PRO A 78 6.84 -12.16 11.39
N ILE A 79 6.42 -13.39 11.64
CA ILE A 79 5.55 -13.75 12.78
C ILE A 79 6.33 -13.73 14.10
N ARG A 80 7.63 -14.06 14.06
CA ARG A 80 8.44 -14.19 15.27
C ARG A 80 8.78 -12.79 15.83
N ALA A 81 8.29 -12.53 17.03
CA ALA A 81 8.44 -11.25 17.72
C ALA A 81 9.89 -10.91 18.07
N ASP A 82 10.78 -11.89 18.23
CA ASP A 82 12.21 -11.65 18.49
C ASP A 82 12.90 -11.02 17.28
N ILE A 83 12.57 -11.46 16.05
CA ILE A 83 13.09 -10.88 14.81
C ILE A 83 12.44 -9.52 14.52
N ALA A 84 11.12 -9.40 14.75
CA ALA A 84 10.41 -8.14 14.55
C ALA A 84 10.87 -7.05 15.55
N ASN A 85 11.07 -7.42 16.82
CA ASN A 85 11.45 -6.49 17.88
C ASN A 85 12.96 -6.37 18.06
N GLY A 86 13.78 -7.20 17.41
CA GLY A 86 15.24 -7.13 17.50
C GLY A 86 15.85 -5.82 16.99
N ARG A 87 15.11 -5.03 16.19
CA ARG A 87 15.51 -3.67 15.78
C ARG A 87 15.08 -2.59 16.76
N ARG A 88 14.22 -2.89 17.73
CA ARG A 88 13.73 -1.90 18.70
C ARG A 88 14.86 -1.62 19.69
N LYS A 89 15.25 -0.35 19.81
CA LYS A 89 16.34 0.07 20.70
C LYS A 89 15.87 0.06 22.15
N TRP A 90 16.81 -0.17 23.07
CA TRP A 90 16.52 -0.12 24.51
C TRP A 90 15.95 1.24 24.94
N ASP A 91 16.43 2.34 24.33
CA ASP A 91 15.92 3.69 24.57
C ASP A 91 14.42 3.85 24.25
N ASP A 92 13.89 3.05 23.33
CA ASP A 92 12.51 3.10 22.83
C ASP A 92 11.55 2.16 23.59
N VAL A 93 12.09 1.23 24.38
CA VAL A 93 11.32 0.43 25.35
C VAL A 93 11.42 1.02 26.76
N GLY A 94 12.55 1.67 27.08
CA GLY A 94 12.79 2.35 28.35
C GLY A 94 12.13 3.72 28.44
N SER A 95 11.79 4.34 27.30
CA SER A 95 10.96 5.55 27.23
C SER A 95 9.51 5.17 27.57
N CYS A 96 9.21 5.01 28.85
CA CYS A 96 7.83 4.80 29.26
C CYS A 96 7.08 6.13 29.14
N LEU A 97 6.55 6.42 27.94
CA LEU A 97 5.85 7.67 27.62
C LEU A 97 4.69 7.97 28.58
N SER A 98 4.06 6.93 29.13
CA SER A 98 3.00 7.06 30.14
C SER A 98 3.47 7.62 31.50
N PHE A 99 4.76 7.52 31.81
CA PHE A 99 5.36 8.02 33.06
C PHE A 99 6.41 9.12 32.81
N VAL A 100 6.40 9.75 31.64
CA VAL A 100 7.33 10.86 31.35
C VAL A 100 7.00 12.05 32.25
N THR A 101 7.99 12.47 33.03
CA THR A 101 7.92 13.66 33.88
C THR A 101 8.58 14.82 33.14
N PHE A 102 7.92 15.98 33.12
CA PHE A 102 8.43 17.17 32.43
C PHE A 102 9.48 17.96 33.24
N GLU A 103 9.65 17.64 34.53
CA GLU A 103 10.72 18.18 35.37
C GLU A 103 12.03 17.43 35.11
N HIS A 104 12.83 17.93 34.16
CA HIS A 104 14.14 17.38 33.80
C HIS A 104 15.12 18.49 33.44
N ARG A 105 16.43 18.18 33.44
CA ARG A 105 17.52 19.14 33.23
C ARG A 105 17.40 19.95 31.93
N ALA A 106 16.71 19.43 30.91
CA ALA A 106 16.51 20.16 29.65
C ALA A 106 15.57 21.38 29.78
N LYS A 107 14.76 21.47 30.84
CA LYS A 107 13.94 22.65 31.15
C LYS A 107 14.80 23.92 31.31
N ALA A 108 15.94 23.82 31.99
CA ALA A 108 16.89 24.92 32.18
C ALA A 108 17.68 25.29 30.90
N LEU A 109 17.76 24.38 29.94
CA LEU A 109 18.43 24.60 28.64
C LEU A 109 17.49 25.24 27.61
N SER A 110 16.18 25.25 27.86
CA SER A 110 15.20 25.82 26.95
C SER A 110 15.06 27.34 27.18
N PRO A 111 15.21 28.18 26.14
CA PRO A 111 15.17 29.64 26.28
C PRO A 111 13.84 30.15 26.87
N THR A 112 12.74 29.46 26.57
CA THR A 112 11.39 29.85 26.98
C THR A 112 11.14 29.64 28.48
N TYR A 113 11.62 28.54 29.07
CA TYR A 113 11.43 28.27 30.50
C TYR A 113 12.38 29.07 31.38
N ALA A 114 13.60 29.37 30.92
CA ALA A 114 14.55 30.22 31.65
C ALA A 114 14.00 31.65 31.86
N LEU A 115 13.26 32.18 30.87
CA LEU A 115 12.64 33.51 30.93
C LEU A 115 11.46 33.58 31.91
N ASP A 116 10.67 32.50 32.03
CA ASP A 116 9.50 32.44 32.91
C ASP A 116 9.89 32.32 34.40
N SER A 117 10.89 31.48 34.71
CA SER A 117 11.45 31.37 36.07
C SER A 117 12.07 32.67 36.61
N GLY A 118 12.60 33.52 35.72
CA GLY A 118 13.15 34.84 36.09
C GLY A 118 12.08 35.92 36.31
N ARG A 119 10.88 35.75 35.73
CA ARG A 119 9.74 36.67 35.89
C ARG A 119 8.88 36.33 37.11
N ALA A 120 8.80 35.05 37.51
CA ALA A 120 8.02 34.61 38.66
C ALA A 120 8.55 35.09 40.03
N PHE A 121 9.82 35.51 40.12
CA PHE A 121 10.44 36.05 41.35
C PHE A 121 10.38 37.59 41.44
N ALA A 122 9.82 38.28 40.44
CA ALA A 122 9.81 39.74 40.35
C ALA A 122 8.45 40.40 40.70
N VAL A 123 7.59 39.71 41.46
CA VAL A 123 6.31 40.24 42.00
C VAL A 123 6.28 40.06 43.52
#